data_AF-A0A2G5S8F2-F1
#
_entry.id   AF-A0A2G5S8F2-F1
#
_cell.length_a   1.000
_cell.length_b   1.000
_cell.length_c   1.000
_cell.angle_alpha   90.00
_cell.angle_beta   90.00
_cell.angle_gamma   90.00
#
_symmetry.space_group_name_H-M   'P 1'
#
loop_
_entity.id
_entity.type
_entity.pdbx_description
1 polymer ?
#
loop_
_entity_poly.entity_id
_entity_poly.type
_entity_poly.pdbx_seq_one_letter_code
_entity_poly.pdbx_strand_id
1 'polypeptide(L)'
;MASKLDEATRNDSKTRATLIFYEFHSGMPIFESYSSFCEKMGADFMEYQEFEFWFQRFSAGNFDLNYDRSKDRTITDMPVHIFQKICENLGDNYQNEYRFTLRHVCKSFRALVDSWIPNYKKILVTSASNGNIHLNFDNQTIEYEDKIVALDDLMSILIHPKLKLEEFEIWEDEQFAKKLALRLGSLKARIHIEHLNLNFNNWRMQKPILPFVQGETAEFDLSTDRILEFIEEISEINPENGISEIRFPRITIKDSVLYMKESTKFVKCFLKFPNLKWCHMEAELLTTLQLRKNIEKFGAKIRADRPDILHYSIPNSSDFFEIQFQKYGIRIERKSV
;
A
#
# COMPACT_ATOMS: atom_id res chain seq x y z
N MET A 1 -36.73 -26.05 -43.15
CA MET A 1 -36.04 -25.58 -44.38
C MET A 1 -35.22 -24.37 -44.00
N ALA A 2 -33.91 -24.50 -43.83
CA ALA A 2 -33.04 -23.35 -43.60
C ALA A 2 -33.03 -22.49 -44.88
N SER A 3 -33.43 -21.23 -44.78
CA SER A 3 -33.34 -20.32 -45.92
C SER A 3 -31.85 -20.19 -46.29
N LYS A 4 -31.57 -20.32 -47.59
CA LYS A 4 -30.23 -20.17 -48.17
C LYS A 4 -29.85 -18.70 -48.22
N LEU A 5 -29.76 -18.06 -47.06
CA LEU A 5 -28.92 -16.89 -46.93
C LEU A 5 -27.49 -17.42 -46.95
N ASP A 6 -26.70 -17.07 -47.98
CA ASP A 6 -25.29 -17.43 -48.01
C ASP A 6 -24.55 -16.80 -46.81
N GLU A 7 -23.42 -17.40 -46.43
CA GLU A 7 -22.67 -17.02 -45.24
C GLU A 7 -22.22 -15.55 -45.26
N ALA A 8 -21.91 -15.00 -46.45
CA ALA A 8 -21.56 -13.60 -46.61
C ALA A 8 -22.73 -12.66 -46.28
N THR A 9 -23.94 -13.04 -46.70
CA THR A 9 -25.18 -12.30 -46.44
C THR A 9 -25.65 -12.45 -44.98
N ARG A 10 -25.31 -13.55 -44.31
CA ARG A 10 -25.55 -13.73 -42.86
C ARG A 10 -24.67 -12.85 -41.98
N ASN A 11 -23.50 -12.49 -42.48
CA ASN A 11 -22.54 -11.65 -41.77
C ASN A 11 -22.65 -10.17 -42.14
N ASP A 12 -23.48 -9.82 -43.12
CA ASP A 12 -23.77 -8.43 -43.47
C ASP A 12 -24.60 -7.74 -42.36
N SER A 13 -24.04 -6.67 -41.79
CA SER A 13 -24.63 -5.96 -40.64
C SER A 13 -26.01 -5.36 -40.97
N LYS A 14 -26.18 -4.85 -42.19
CA LYS A 14 -27.46 -4.28 -42.64
C LYS A 14 -28.54 -5.35 -42.77
N THR A 15 -28.18 -6.52 -43.31
CA THR A 15 -29.10 -7.65 -43.43
C THR A 15 -29.54 -8.13 -42.05
N ARG A 16 -28.59 -8.30 -41.12
CA ARG A 16 -28.86 -8.64 -39.72
C ARG A 16 -29.80 -7.63 -39.05
N ALA A 17 -29.52 -6.33 -39.18
CA ALA A 17 -30.38 -5.24 -38.69
C ALA A 17 -31.80 -5.30 -39.26
N THR A 18 -31.92 -5.57 -40.56
CA THR A 18 -33.21 -5.66 -41.27
C THR A 18 -34.05 -6.82 -40.74
N LEU A 19 -33.43 -7.96 -40.47
CA LEU A 19 -34.12 -9.12 -39.91
C LEU A 19 -34.66 -8.83 -38.49
N ILE A 20 -33.85 -8.17 -37.66
CA ILE A 20 -34.27 -7.75 -36.31
C ILE A 20 -35.39 -6.71 -36.39
N PHE A 21 -35.36 -5.82 -37.38
CA PHE A 21 -36.42 -4.84 -37.61
C PHE A 21 -37.78 -5.52 -37.84
N TYR A 22 -37.82 -6.60 -38.61
CA TYR A 22 -39.06 -7.39 -38.77
C TYR A 22 -39.53 -8.02 -37.46
N GLU A 23 -38.62 -8.56 -36.64
CA GLU A 23 -38.98 -9.10 -35.33
C GLU A 23 -39.47 -8.00 -34.38
N PHE A 24 -38.87 -6.81 -34.40
CA PHE A 24 -39.34 -5.65 -33.64
C PHE A 24 -40.78 -5.25 -34.00
N HIS A 25 -41.18 -5.35 -35.27
CA HIS A 25 -42.55 -5.06 -35.73
C HIS A 25 -43.60 -6.04 -35.21
N SER A 26 -43.20 -7.20 -34.71
CA SER A 26 -44.13 -8.15 -34.09
C SER A 26 -44.75 -7.63 -32.78
N GLY A 27 -44.13 -6.60 -32.16
CA GLY A 27 -44.60 -6.00 -30.91
C GLY A 27 -44.38 -6.88 -29.67
N MET A 28 -43.68 -8.00 -29.80
CA MET A 28 -43.34 -8.86 -28.66
C MET A 28 -42.28 -8.21 -27.76
N PRO A 29 -42.24 -8.54 -26.45
CA PRO A 29 -41.12 -8.18 -25.58
C PRO A 29 -39.79 -8.69 -26.12
N ILE A 30 -38.71 -7.93 -25.92
CA ILE A 30 -37.39 -8.17 -26.51
C ILE A 30 -36.87 -9.61 -26.35
N PHE A 31 -37.02 -10.21 -25.17
CA PHE A 31 -36.58 -11.58 -24.91
C PHE A 31 -37.41 -12.61 -25.70
N GLU A 32 -38.73 -12.41 -25.78
CA GLU A 32 -39.63 -13.28 -26.56
C GLU A 32 -39.34 -13.12 -28.07
N SER A 33 -39.10 -11.90 -28.54
CA SER A 33 -38.65 -11.65 -29.90
C SER A 33 -37.33 -12.36 -30.22
N TYR A 34 -36.35 -12.30 -29.31
CA TYR A 34 -35.07 -12.99 -29.50
C TYR A 34 -35.22 -14.51 -29.50
N SER A 35 -35.96 -15.08 -28.55
CA SER A 35 -36.24 -16.52 -28.51
C SER A 35 -36.93 -16.99 -29.79
N SER A 36 -37.98 -16.28 -30.23
CA SER A 36 -38.69 -16.58 -31.47
C SER A 36 -37.78 -16.45 -32.70
N PHE A 37 -36.90 -15.44 -32.72
CA PHE A 37 -35.92 -15.26 -33.78
C PHE A 37 -34.91 -16.41 -33.84
N CYS A 38 -34.37 -16.85 -32.70
CA CYS A 38 -33.46 -17.99 -32.62
C CYS A 38 -34.14 -19.30 -33.06
N GLU A 39 -35.43 -19.50 -32.75
CA GLU A 39 -36.20 -20.65 -33.23
C GLU A 39 -36.34 -20.64 -34.77
N LYS A 40 -36.52 -19.47 -35.38
CA LYS A 40 -36.68 -19.31 -36.84
C LYS A 40 -35.35 -19.41 -37.59
N MET A 41 -34.30 -18.79 -37.08
CA MET A 41 -33.03 -18.54 -37.79
C MET A 41 -31.88 -19.45 -37.33
N GLY A 42 -32.04 -20.12 -36.18
CA GLY A 42 -31.01 -20.93 -35.52
C GLY A 42 -30.35 -20.16 -34.37
N ALA A 43 -30.05 -20.86 -33.27
CA ALA A 43 -29.45 -20.26 -32.07
C ALA A 43 -28.06 -19.64 -32.31
N ASP A 44 -27.29 -20.19 -33.25
CA ASP A 44 -25.94 -19.72 -33.58
C ASP A 44 -25.94 -18.56 -34.60
N PHE A 45 -27.12 -18.08 -35.04
CA PHE A 45 -27.20 -17.02 -36.05
C PHE A 45 -26.67 -15.67 -35.54
N MET A 46 -27.00 -15.33 -34.30
CA MET A 46 -26.70 -14.02 -33.70
C MET A 46 -26.73 -14.07 -32.17
N GLU A 47 -25.79 -13.37 -31.55
CA GLU A 47 -25.77 -13.18 -30.10
C GLU A 47 -26.84 -12.19 -29.63
N TYR A 48 -27.37 -12.42 -28.43
CA TYR A 48 -28.38 -11.57 -27.81
C TYR A 48 -27.96 -10.09 -27.75
N GLN A 49 -26.69 -9.79 -27.51
CA GLN A 49 -26.19 -8.41 -27.41
C GLN A 49 -26.35 -7.62 -28.73
N GLU A 50 -26.16 -8.28 -29.87
CA GLU A 50 -26.38 -7.65 -31.17
C GLU A 50 -27.88 -7.49 -31.46
N PHE A 51 -28.68 -8.50 -31.13
CA PHE A 51 -30.13 -8.42 -31.25
C PHE A 51 -30.69 -7.25 -30.41
N GLU A 52 -30.28 -7.20 -29.14
CA GLU A 52 -30.69 -6.19 -28.18
C GLU A 52 -30.30 -4.78 -28.64
N PHE A 53 -29.07 -4.61 -29.15
CA PHE A 53 -28.61 -3.34 -29.69
C PHE A 53 -29.56 -2.77 -30.75
N TRP A 54 -29.89 -3.56 -31.78
CA TRP A 54 -30.78 -3.11 -32.86
C TRP A 54 -32.21 -2.93 -32.37
N PHE A 55 -32.71 -3.84 -31.54
CA PHE A 55 -34.04 -3.75 -30.96
C PHE A 55 -34.22 -2.47 -30.13
N GLN A 56 -33.28 -2.15 -29.25
CA GLN A 56 -33.29 -0.92 -28.44
C GLN A 56 -33.20 0.33 -29.31
N ARG A 57 -32.39 0.30 -30.38
CA ARG A 57 -32.34 1.39 -31.36
C ARG A 57 -33.71 1.63 -32.02
N PHE A 58 -34.38 0.59 -32.48
CA PHE A 58 -35.71 0.71 -33.09
C PHE A 58 -36.76 1.16 -32.07
N SER A 59 -36.67 0.67 -30.83
CA SER A 59 -37.50 1.12 -29.70
C SER A 59 -37.34 2.62 -29.43
N ALA A 60 -36.11 3.15 -29.55
CA ALA A 60 -35.81 4.58 -29.44
C ALA A 60 -36.17 5.39 -30.71
N GLY A 61 -36.79 4.79 -31.73
CA GLY A 61 -37.18 5.45 -32.98
C GLY A 61 -36.06 5.61 -34.02
N ASN A 62 -34.90 4.98 -33.82
CA ASN A 62 -33.74 5.09 -34.70
C ASN A 62 -33.68 3.97 -35.74
N PHE A 63 -34.32 4.16 -36.90
CA PHE A 63 -34.49 3.13 -37.94
C PHE A 63 -33.41 3.09 -39.04
N ASP A 64 -32.29 3.80 -38.88
CA ASP A 64 -31.17 3.72 -39.85
C ASP A 64 -30.48 2.35 -39.80
N LEU A 65 -30.72 1.55 -40.85
CA LEU A 65 -30.19 0.20 -41.03
C LEU A 65 -28.71 0.18 -41.45
N ASN A 66 -28.12 1.31 -41.86
CA ASN A 66 -26.71 1.41 -42.22
C ASN A 66 -25.86 1.99 -41.06
N TYR A 67 -26.39 1.96 -39.84
CA TYR A 67 -25.69 2.50 -38.70
C TYR A 67 -24.37 1.76 -38.44
N ASP A 68 -23.30 2.54 -38.43
CA ASP A 68 -21.95 2.07 -38.20
C ASP A 68 -21.67 1.92 -36.70
N ARG A 69 -21.72 0.67 -36.21
CA ARG A 69 -21.45 0.32 -34.81
C ARG A 69 -20.03 0.64 -34.35
N SER A 70 -19.09 0.92 -35.25
CA SER A 70 -17.76 1.41 -34.85
C SER A 70 -17.82 2.80 -34.15
N LYS A 71 -18.94 3.50 -34.26
CA LYS A 71 -19.20 4.80 -33.62
C LYS A 71 -19.86 4.68 -32.25
N ASP A 72 -20.09 3.47 -31.76
CA ASP A 72 -20.73 3.24 -30.47
C ASP A 72 -19.90 3.85 -29.34
N ARG A 73 -20.58 4.64 -28.51
CA ARG A 73 -19.99 5.24 -27.33
C ARG A 73 -19.95 4.21 -26.22
N THR A 74 -18.81 4.11 -25.56
CA THR A 74 -18.59 3.31 -24.36
C THR A 74 -18.69 4.19 -23.12
N ILE A 75 -18.74 3.58 -21.93
CA ILE A 75 -18.65 4.32 -20.67
C ILE A 75 -17.35 5.15 -20.56
N THR A 76 -16.30 4.79 -21.30
CA THR A 76 -15.04 5.53 -21.31
C THR A 76 -15.05 6.76 -22.22
N ASP A 77 -16.04 6.87 -23.11
CA ASP A 77 -16.28 8.09 -23.91
C ASP A 77 -17.01 9.18 -23.12
N MET A 78 -17.53 8.84 -21.93
CA MET A 78 -18.22 9.79 -21.08
C MET A 78 -17.24 10.84 -20.54
N PRO A 79 -17.59 12.14 -20.60
CA PRO A 79 -16.75 13.17 -20.00
C PRO A 79 -16.46 12.90 -18.53
N VAL A 80 -15.20 13.06 -18.12
CA VAL A 80 -14.74 12.72 -16.76
C VAL A 80 -15.54 13.39 -15.64
N HIS A 81 -16.01 14.62 -15.86
CA HIS A 81 -16.81 15.35 -14.87
C HIS A 81 -18.21 14.73 -14.66
N ILE A 82 -18.79 14.09 -15.68
CA ILE A 82 -20.06 13.36 -15.53
C ILE A 82 -19.82 12.07 -14.76
N PHE A 83 -18.73 11.35 -15.07
CA PHE A 83 -18.34 10.17 -14.30
C PHE A 83 -18.11 10.51 -12.82
N GLN A 84 -17.38 11.59 -12.53
CA GLN A 84 -17.17 12.07 -11.17
C GLN A 84 -18.50 12.35 -10.48
N LYS A 85 -19.43 13.02 -11.16
CA LYS A 85 -20.78 13.29 -10.62
C LYS A 85 -21.57 12.01 -10.34
N ILE A 86 -21.44 10.97 -11.16
CA ILE A 86 -22.04 9.65 -10.87
C ILE A 86 -21.41 9.06 -9.60
N CYS A 87 -20.08 9.08 -9.49
CA CYS A 87 -19.40 8.56 -8.32
C CYS A 87 -19.73 9.33 -7.02
N GLU A 88 -19.91 10.65 -7.09
CA GLU A 88 -20.35 11.47 -5.96
C GLU A 88 -21.71 11.04 -5.39
N ASN A 89 -22.57 10.40 -6.21
CA ASN A 89 -23.84 9.84 -5.74
C ASN A 89 -23.68 8.51 -4.99
N LEU A 90 -22.48 7.94 -4.92
CA LEU A 90 -22.18 6.71 -4.15
C LEU A 90 -21.88 6.99 -2.67
N GLY A 91 -21.92 8.25 -2.24
CA GLY A 91 -21.70 8.68 -0.85
C GLY A 91 -20.35 9.37 -0.64
N ASP A 92 -20.19 10.03 0.51
CA ASP A 92 -19.06 10.95 0.76
C ASP A 92 -17.68 10.28 0.72
N ASN A 93 -17.59 8.97 1.01
CA ASN A 93 -16.34 8.20 1.04
C ASN A 93 -16.10 7.35 -0.23
N TYR A 94 -16.82 7.63 -1.32
CA TYR A 94 -16.79 6.78 -2.52
C TYR A 94 -15.38 6.57 -3.08
N GLN A 95 -14.50 7.56 -2.95
CA GLN A 95 -13.14 7.49 -3.50
C GLN A 95 -12.30 6.41 -2.83
N ASN A 96 -12.49 6.19 -1.53
CA ASN A 96 -11.78 5.16 -0.79
C ASN A 96 -12.49 3.80 -0.95
N GLU A 97 -13.82 3.79 -0.84
CA GLU A 97 -14.63 2.57 -0.86
C GLU A 97 -14.55 1.83 -2.20
N TYR A 98 -14.70 2.57 -3.31
CA TYR A 98 -14.76 2.00 -4.65
C TYR A 98 -13.44 2.07 -5.42
N ARG A 99 -12.35 2.53 -4.78
CA ARG A 99 -11.07 2.82 -5.45
C ARG A 99 -10.59 1.63 -6.26
N PHE A 100 -10.40 0.49 -5.60
CA PHE A 100 -9.79 -0.69 -6.18
C PHE A 100 -10.75 -1.41 -7.14
N THR A 101 -12.04 -1.45 -6.80
CA THR A 101 -13.08 -1.95 -7.71
C THR A 101 -13.04 -1.21 -9.05
N LEU A 102 -13.05 0.12 -9.03
CA LEU A 102 -12.99 0.94 -10.24
C LEU A 102 -11.62 0.86 -10.92
N ARG A 103 -10.53 0.78 -10.14
CA ARG A 103 -9.16 0.61 -10.67
C ARG A 103 -8.99 -0.65 -11.51
N HIS A 104 -9.79 -1.68 -11.25
CA HIS A 104 -9.71 -2.97 -11.92
C HIS A 104 -10.72 -3.13 -13.07
N VAL A 105 -11.58 -2.14 -13.33
CA VAL A 105 -12.54 -2.17 -14.46
C VAL A 105 -11.82 -2.06 -15.81
N CYS A 106 -11.07 -0.98 -16.03
CA CYS A 106 -10.35 -0.74 -17.28
C CYS A 106 -9.23 0.29 -17.10
N LYS A 107 -8.36 0.45 -18.12
CA LYS A 107 -7.24 1.41 -18.07
C LYS A 107 -7.67 2.87 -17.87
N SER A 108 -8.79 3.27 -18.47
CA SER A 108 -9.31 4.63 -18.32
C SER A 108 -9.79 4.90 -16.89
N PHE A 109 -10.48 3.93 -16.28
CA PHE A 109 -10.93 4.04 -14.89
C PHE A 109 -9.74 4.01 -13.93
N ARG A 110 -8.75 3.13 -14.19
CA ARG A 110 -7.49 3.10 -13.44
C ARG A 110 -6.80 4.47 -13.42
N ALA A 111 -6.62 5.10 -14.57
CA ALA A 111 -6.01 6.43 -14.65
C ALA A 111 -6.81 7.48 -13.88
N LEU A 112 -8.14 7.41 -13.93
CA LEU A 112 -9.01 8.31 -13.20
C LEU A 112 -8.91 8.12 -11.69
N VAL A 113 -9.05 6.89 -11.19
CA VAL A 113 -9.00 6.65 -9.74
C VAL A 113 -7.60 6.85 -9.18
N ASP A 114 -6.54 6.55 -9.93
CA ASP A 114 -5.16 6.85 -9.54
C ASP A 114 -4.92 8.36 -9.38
N SER A 115 -5.74 9.22 -10.01
CA SER A 115 -5.70 10.68 -9.82
C SER A 115 -6.41 11.18 -8.55
N TRP A 116 -7.23 10.35 -7.91
CA TRP A 116 -7.90 10.71 -6.66
C TRP A 116 -6.89 10.82 -5.53
N ILE A 117 -7.04 11.83 -4.67
CA ILE A 117 -6.17 12.01 -3.52
C ILE A 117 -6.54 10.95 -2.48
N PRO A 118 -5.66 9.97 -2.17
CA PRO A 118 -5.99 8.98 -1.15
C PRO A 118 -6.10 9.67 0.20
N ASN A 119 -7.14 9.33 0.96
CA ASN A 119 -7.37 9.83 2.31
C ASN A 119 -7.42 8.65 3.28
N TYR A 120 -6.31 7.91 3.34
CA TYR A 120 -6.10 6.84 4.31
C TYR A 120 -5.13 7.33 5.38
N LYS A 121 -5.41 7.01 6.64
CA LYS A 121 -4.54 7.36 7.77
C LYS A 121 -3.59 6.23 8.09
N LYS A 122 -4.07 4.99 7.99
CA LYS A 122 -3.37 3.78 8.37
C LYS A 122 -3.30 2.80 7.21
N ILE A 123 -2.13 2.22 7.01
CA ILE A 123 -1.94 1.12 6.07
C ILE A 123 -1.23 -0.02 6.80
N LEU A 124 -1.79 -1.22 6.71
CA LEU A 124 -1.20 -2.44 7.23
C LEU A 124 -1.07 -3.47 6.11
N VAL A 125 0.12 -4.04 5.98
CA VAL A 125 0.41 -5.15 5.07
C VAL A 125 0.66 -6.40 5.90
N THR A 126 -0.12 -7.46 5.71
CA THR A 126 0.09 -8.76 6.36
C THR A 126 0.06 -9.89 5.34
N SER A 127 0.65 -11.02 5.68
CA SER A 127 0.52 -12.26 4.92
C SER A 127 -0.39 -13.24 5.66
N ALA A 128 -1.27 -13.90 4.93
CA ALA A 128 -2.08 -14.98 5.45
C ALA A 128 -1.30 -16.31 5.39
N SER A 129 -1.74 -17.30 6.18
CA SER A 129 -1.10 -18.62 6.24
C SER A 129 -1.13 -19.39 4.91
N ASN A 130 -2.06 -19.05 4.02
CA ASN A 130 -2.16 -19.58 2.67
C ASN A 130 -1.22 -18.87 1.65
N GLY A 131 -0.47 -17.84 2.09
CA GLY A 131 0.45 -17.06 1.27
C GLY A 131 -0.18 -15.85 0.58
N ASN A 132 -1.48 -15.59 0.79
CA ASN A 132 -2.15 -14.39 0.29
C ASN A 132 -1.67 -13.14 1.03
N ILE A 133 -1.72 -11.99 0.34
CA ILE A 133 -1.41 -10.69 0.94
C ILE A 133 -2.71 -10.02 1.34
N HIS A 134 -2.79 -9.54 2.57
CA HIS A 134 -3.87 -8.65 3.00
C HIS A 134 -3.34 -7.23 3.07
N LEU A 135 -4.01 -6.32 2.37
CA LEU A 135 -3.80 -4.89 2.51
C LEU A 135 -4.98 -4.32 3.27
N ASN A 136 -4.70 -3.77 4.44
CA ASN A 136 -5.67 -3.03 5.21
C ASN A 136 -5.42 -1.53 5.03
N PHE A 137 -6.45 -0.82 4.62
CA PHE A 137 -6.49 0.63 4.49
C PHE A 137 -7.54 1.16 5.48
N ASP A 138 -7.07 1.73 6.59
CA ASP A 138 -7.87 2.09 7.77
C ASP A 138 -8.72 0.93 8.32
N ASN A 139 -9.97 0.81 7.88
CA ASN A 139 -10.93 -0.21 8.33
C ASN A 139 -11.33 -1.18 7.21
N GLN A 140 -10.74 -1.05 6.02
CA GLN A 140 -11.04 -1.88 4.86
C GLN A 140 -9.87 -2.81 4.57
N THR A 141 -10.10 -4.12 4.71
CA THR A 141 -9.12 -5.15 4.33
C THR A 141 -9.46 -5.73 2.98
N ILE A 142 -8.45 -5.83 2.12
CA ILE A 142 -8.55 -6.48 0.81
C ILE A 142 -7.54 -7.62 0.76
N GLU A 143 -8.02 -8.80 0.41
CA GLU A 143 -7.20 -10.00 0.25
C GLU A 143 -6.80 -10.18 -1.21
N TYR A 144 -5.53 -10.50 -1.42
CA TYR A 144 -4.93 -10.71 -2.73
C TYR A 144 -4.24 -12.06 -2.80
N GLU A 145 -4.69 -12.90 -3.71
CA GLU A 145 -3.97 -14.12 -4.11
C GLU A 145 -2.70 -13.77 -4.91
N ASP A 146 -2.76 -12.74 -5.77
CA ASP A 146 -1.63 -12.28 -6.56
C ASP A 146 -0.89 -11.11 -5.88
N LYS A 147 0.32 -11.41 -5.40
CA LYS A 147 1.22 -10.44 -4.76
C LYS A 147 1.60 -9.27 -5.67
N ILE A 148 1.59 -9.45 -6.99
CA ILE A 148 1.88 -8.38 -7.96
C ILE A 148 0.73 -7.40 -7.99
N VAL A 149 -0.51 -7.88 -7.99
CA VAL A 149 -1.71 -7.03 -7.95
C VAL A 149 -1.77 -6.27 -6.63
N ALA A 150 -1.52 -6.94 -5.50
CA ALA A 150 -1.46 -6.29 -4.19
C ALA A 150 -0.41 -5.17 -4.17
N LEU A 151 0.81 -5.45 -4.66
CA LEU A 151 1.86 -4.43 -4.74
C LEU A 151 1.47 -3.26 -5.65
N ASP A 152 0.84 -3.51 -6.79
CA ASP A 152 0.42 -2.45 -7.72
C ASP A 152 -0.67 -1.55 -7.12
N ASP A 153 -1.65 -2.15 -6.44
CA ASP A 153 -2.69 -1.42 -5.70
C ASP A 153 -2.10 -0.59 -4.55
N LEU A 154 -1.24 -1.18 -3.72
CA LEU A 154 -0.53 -0.46 -2.64
C LEU A 154 0.27 0.72 -3.21
N MET A 155 1.03 0.49 -4.28
CA MET A 155 1.85 1.53 -4.89
C MET A 155 1.03 2.66 -5.49
N SER A 156 -0.19 2.40 -5.98
CA SER A 156 -1.10 3.45 -6.47
C SER A 156 -1.47 4.47 -5.39
N ILE A 157 -1.40 4.07 -4.12
CA ILE A 157 -1.62 4.93 -2.95
C ILE A 157 -0.31 5.59 -2.51
N LEU A 158 0.72 4.79 -2.24
CA LEU A 158 1.95 5.25 -1.59
C LEU A 158 2.72 6.31 -2.38
N ILE A 159 2.61 6.32 -3.71
CA ILE A 159 3.33 7.29 -4.55
C ILE A 159 2.63 8.64 -4.66
N HIS A 160 1.42 8.77 -4.11
CA HIS A 160 0.67 10.01 -4.23
C HIS A 160 1.32 11.12 -3.37
N PRO A 161 1.72 12.27 -3.95
CA PRO A 161 2.57 13.26 -3.27
C PRO A 161 1.88 13.98 -2.09
N LYS A 162 0.54 13.94 -2.05
CA LYS A 162 -0.26 14.51 -0.95
C LYS A 162 -0.59 13.50 0.16
N LEU A 163 -0.21 12.24 0.00
CA LEU A 163 -0.44 11.23 1.02
C LEU A 163 0.36 11.59 2.29
N LYS A 164 -0.32 11.55 3.43
CA LYS A 164 0.28 11.62 4.75
C LYS A 164 -0.35 10.52 5.58
N LEU A 165 0.46 9.56 6.02
CA LEU A 165 0.00 8.46 6.86
C LEU A 165 0.27 8.80 8.32
N GLU A 166 -0.69 8.49 9.18
CA GLU A 166 -0.47 8.42 10.62
C GLU A 166 0.35 7.15 10.93
N GLU A 167 0.04 6.04 10.27
CA GLU A 167 0.64 4.74 10.58
C GLU A 167 0.87 3.90 9.32
N PHE A 168 2.04 3.28 9.21
CA PHE A 168 2.34 2.31 8.17
C PHE A 168 3.03 1.09 8.77
N GLU A 169 2.37 -0.06 8.64
CA GLU A 169 2.82 -1.32 9.22
C GLU A 169 3.02 -2.39 8.15
N ILE A 170 4.08 -3.19 8.31
CA ILE A 170 4.36 -4.34 7.46
C ILE A 170 4.69 -5.54 8.35
N TRP A 171 3.92 -6.60 8.20
CA TRP A 171 4.05 -7.87 8.92
C TRP A 171 4.36 -9.00 7.94
N GLU A 172 5.33 -9.83 8.33
CA GLU A 172 5.56 -11.19 7.80
C GLU A 172 5.37 -11.46 6.29
N ASP A 173 6.09 -10.76 5.41
CA ASP A 173 6.44 -11.27 4.07
C ASP A 173 7.72 -10.60 3.53
N GLU A 174 8.86 -11.27 3.70
CA GLU A 174 10.17 -10.75 3.25
C GLU A 174 10.23 -10.51 1.73
N GLN A 175 9.57 -11.36 0.93
CA GLN A 175 9.59 -11.22 -0.52
C GLN A 175 8.76 -10.02 -0.96
N PHE A 176 7.63 -9.78 -0.31
CA PHE A 176 6.79 -8.62 -0.56
C PHE A 176 7.52 -7.34 -0.17
N ALA A 177 8.12 -7.28 1.02
CA ALA A 177 8.90 -6.13 1.49
C ALA A 177 10.06 -5.79 0.52
N LYS A 178 10.78 -6.81 0.02
CA LYS A 178 11.82 -6.62 -0.99
C LYS A 178 11.29 -6.04 -2.30
N LYS A 179 10.17 -6.57 -2.81
CA LYS A 179 9.54 -6.06 -4.04
C LYS A 179 9.03 -4.63 -3.85
N LEU A 180 8.45 -4.33 -2.69
CA LEU A 180 8.01 -2.99 -2.31
C LEU A 180 9.18 -2.00 -2.34
N ALA A 181 10.28 -2.31 -1.66
CA ALA A 181 11.47 -1.46 -1.65
C ALA A 181 12.05 -1.22 -3.06
N LEU A 182 12.12 -2.27 -3.90
CA LEU A 182 12.54 -2.12 -5.30
C LEU A 182 11.62 -1.17 -6.08
N ARG A 183 10.31 -1.28 -5.86
CA ARG A 183 9.32 -0.45 -6.56
C ARG A 183 9.38 1.00 -6.10
N LEU A 184 9.46 1.25 -4.79
CA LEU A 184 9.69 2.57 -4.21
C LEU A 184 10.97 3.23 -4.75
N GLY A 185 12.05 2.45 -4.85
CA GLY A 185 13.33 2.87 -5.45
C GLY A 185 13.21 3.29 -6.90
N SER A 186 12.53 2.48 -7.72
CA SER A 186 12.34 2.76 -9.15
C SER A 186 11.59 4.06 -9.42
N LEU A 187 10.68 4.45 -8.52
CA LEU A 187 9.86 5.66 -8.63
C LEU A 187 10.41 6.84 -7.85
N LYS A 188 11.53 6.67 -7.11
CA LYS A 188 12.10 7.67 -6.19
C LYS A 188 11.04 8.23 -5.24
N ALA A 189 10.15 7.37 -4.78
CA ALA A 189 9.02 7.74 -3.94
C ALA A 189 9.49 8.34 -2.60
N ARG A 190 8.69 9.24 -2.04
CA ARG A 190 8.90 9.81 -0.72
C ARG A 190 7.56 9.83 0.01
N ILE A 191 7.45 9.01 1.04
CA ILE A 191 6.23 8.82 1.81
C ILE A 191 6.40 9.55 3.14
N HIS A 192 5.41 10.38 3.49
CA HIS A 192 5.35 11.03 4.79
C HIS A 192 4.48 10.19 5.72
N ILE A 193 5.06 9.73 6.83
CA ILE A 193 4.43 8.79 7.77
C ILE A 193 4.74 9.27 9.19
N GLU A 194 3.78 9.36 10.10
CA GLU A 194 4.08 9.72 11.49
C GLU A 194 4.75 8.54 12.21
N HIS A 195 4.17 7.35 12.09
CA HIS A 195 4.61 6.11 12.73
C HIS A 195 4.87 4.99 11.71
N LEU A 196 6.12 4.52 11.62
CA LEU A 196 6.50 3.34 10.83
C LEU A 196 6.67 2.12 11.74
N ASN A 197 6.03 1.00 11.43
CA ASN A 197 6.25 -0.29 12.11
C ASN A 197 6.68 -1.37 11.11
N LEU A 198 7.85 -1.95 11.31
CA LEU A 198 8.34 -3.08 10.53
C LEU A 198 8.44 -4.32 11.42
N ASN A 199 7.37 -5.11 11.40
CA ASN A 199 7.16 -6.26 12.27
C ASN A 199 7.54 -7.58 11.56
N PHE A 200 8.82 -7.71 11.27
CA PHE A 200 9.42 -8.96 10.81
C PHE A 200 10.91 -8.97 11.14
N ASN A 201 11.39 -10.03 11.77
CA ASN A 201 12.66 -10.12 12.52
C ASN A 201 13.99 -10.07 11.72
N ASN A 202 14.02 -9.40 10.56
CA ASN A 202 15.14 -9.37 9.62
C ASN A 202 15.50 -7.95 9.14
N TRP A 203 16.50 -7.36 9.79
CA TRP A 203 17.01 -6.01 9.48
C TRP A 203 17.32 -5.78 7.99
N ARG A 204 17.92 -6.78 7.31
CA ARG A 204 18.33 -6.65 5.91
C ARG A 204 17.14 -6.45 4.96
N MET A 205 15.95 -6.90 5.37
CA MET A 205 14.71 -6.74 4.61
C MET A 205 13.97 -5.45 4.99
N GLN A 206 14.15 -4.96 6.22
CA GLN A 206 13.56 -3.70 6.70
C GLN A 206 14.29 -2.48 6.12
N LYS A 207 15.63 -2.49 6.17
CA LYS A 207 16.49 -1.38 5.77
C LYS A 207 16.16 -0.79 4.39
N PRO A 208 15.92 -1.58 3.32
CA PRO A 208 15.64 -1.04 1.99
C PRO A 208 14.41 -0.14 1.90
N ILE A 209 13.49 -0.17 2.86
CA ILE A 209 12.28 0.67 2.87
C ILE A 209 12.60 2.09 3.40
N LEU A 210 13.54 2.19 4.34
CA LEU A 210 13.82 3.41 5.12
C LEU A 210 14.17 4.65 4.28
N PRO A 211 14.96 4.54 3.19
CA PRO A 211 15.28 5.71 2.36
C PRO A 211 14.06 6.41 1.73
N PHE A 212 12.93 5.71 1.63
CA PHE A 212 11.71 6.20 0.97
C PHE A 212 10.68 6.74 1.96
N VAL A 213 10.91 6.59 3.26
CA VAL A 213 9.99 7.01 4.32
C VAL A 213 10.60 8.16 5.11
N GLN A 214 9.78 9.16 5.41
CA GLN A 214 10.12 10.25 6.30
C GLN A 214 9.07 10.32 7.40
N GLY A 215 9.52 10.29 8.65
CA GLY A 215 8.59 10.25 9.76
C GLY A 215 9.14 10.62 11.12
N GLU A 216 8.27 10.54 12.12
CA GLU A 216 8.57 10.96 13.48
C GLU A 216 9.07 9.80 14.34
N THR A 217 8.45 8.63 14.19
CA THR A 217 8.84 7.43 14.94
C THR A 217 9.01 6.23 14.02
N ALA A 218 9.95 5.36 14.35
CA ALA A 218 10.05 4.02 13.76
C ALA A 218 10.13 2.95 14.84
N GLU A 219 9.40 1.86 14.63
CA GLU A 219 9.46 0.65 15.41
C GLU A 219 9.99 -0.50 14.55
N PHE A 220 10.96 -1.23 15.10
CA PHE A 220 11.61 -2.37 14.45
C PHE A 220 11.49 -3.61 15.33
N ASP A 221 10.90 -4.68 14.82
CA ASP A 221 11.02 -6.00 15.44
C ASP A 221 12.27 -6.69 14.89
N LEU A 222 13.24 -7.00 15.76
CA LEU A 222 14.52 -7.59 15.39
C LEU A 222 14.80 -8.81 16.25
N SER A 223 15.24 -9.90 15.61
CA SER A 223 15.81 -11.03 16.35
C SER A 223 17.18 -10.66 16.94
N THR A 224 17.55 -11.26 18.07
CA THR A 224 18.81 -11.01 18.78
C THR A 224 20.05 -11.08 17.87
N ASP A 225 20.12 -12.07 16.97
CA ASP A 225 21.25 -12.23 16.04
C ASP A 225 21.34 -11.07 15.02
N ARG A 226 20.21 -10.43 14.71
CA ARG A 226 20.10 -9.33 13.73
C ARG A 226 20.26 -7.95 14.37
N ILE A 227 20.07 -7.83 15.68
CA ILE A 227 20.37 -6.59 16.40
C ILE A 227 21.83 -6.17 16.22
N LEU A 228 22.76 -7.13 16.21
CA LEU A 228 24.18 -6.81 16.00
C LEU A 228 24.43 -6.23 14.60
N GLU A 229 23.86 -6.84 13.57
CA GLU A 229 23.95 -6.33 12.19
C GLU A 229 23.37 -4.92 12.10
N PHE A 230 22.17 -4.72 12.69
CA PHE A 230 21.56 -3.40 12.80
C PHE A 230 22.50 -2.40 13.46
N ILE A 231 22.98 -2.67 14.68
CA ILE A 231 23.85 -1.78 15.45
C ILE A 231 25.14 -1.46 14.70
N GLU A 232 25.77 -2.44 14.07
CA GLU A 232 27.03 -2.24 13.35
C GLU A 232 26.82 -1.32 12.15
N GLU A 233 25.79 -1.55 11.35
CA GLU A 233 25.47 -0.71 10.20
C GLU A 233 25.07 0.72 10.61
N ILE A 234 24.26 0.89 11.67
CA ILE A 234 23.89 2.23 12.13
C ILE A 234 25.06 2.96 12.81
N SER A 235 26.05 2.22 13.34
CA SER A 235 27.27 2.79 13.93
C SER A 235 28.23 3.35 12.88
N GLU A 236 28.19 2.81 11.65
CA GLU A 236 28.99 3.27 10.52
C GLU A 236 28.42 4.53 9.86
N ILE A 237 27.19 4.94 10.22
CA ILE A 237 26.58 6.19 9.76
C ILE A 237 27.40 7.37 10.31
N ASN A 238 28.29 7.89 9.47
CA ASN A 238 29.11 9.04 9.80
C ASN A 238 28.26 10.33 9.66
N PRO A 239 28.11 11.16 10.71
CA PRO A 239 27.36 12.41 10.64
C PRO A 239 27.83 13.37 9.54
N GLU A 240 29.11 13.30 9.16
CA GLU A 240 29.73 14.17 8.15
C GLU A 240 29.47 13.74 6.70
N ASN A 241 29.15 12.46 6.45
CA ASN A 241 28.94 11.94 5.09
C ASN A 241 27.48 12.00 4.62
N GLY A 242 26.58 12.64 5.37
CA GLY A 242 25.26 13.07 4.90
C GLY A 242 24.24 11.97 4.60
N ILE A 243 24.52 10.69 4.89
CA ILE A 243 23.60 9.58 4.64
C ILE A 243 23.33 8.83 5.96
N SER A 244 22.54 9.44 6.84
CA SER A 244 21.72 8.62 7.74
C SER A 244 20.48 8.19 6.95
N GLU A 245 20.47 6.97 6.42
CA GLU A 245 19.26 6.40 5.78
C GLU A 245 18.08 6.38 6.77
N ILE A 246 18.38 6.30 8.06
CA ILE A 246 17.39 6.37 9.14
C ILE A 246 17.18 7.84 9.55
N ARG A 247 16.00 8.37 9.25
CA ARG A 247 15.62 9.78 9.51
C ARG A 247 14.70 9.96 10.71
N PHE A 248 14.47 8.90 11.48
CA PHE A 248 13.53 8.91 12.59
C PHE A 248 14.20 9.39 13.88
N PRO A 249 13.74 10.49 14.49
CA PRO A 249 14.28 10.97 15.76
C PRO A 249 13.87 10.12 16.96
N ARG A 250 12.82 9.30 16.83
CA ARG A 250 12.33 8.41 17.89
C ARG A 250 12.30 6.98 17.38
N ILE A 251 12.98 6.07 18.07
CA ILE A 251 13.16 4.69 17.60
C ILE A 251 12.82 3.71 18.72
N THR A 252 11.89 2.79 18.46
CA THR A 252 11.65 1.61 19.29
C THR A 252 12.24 0.39 18.59
N ILE A 253 12.93 -0.46 19.34
CA ILE A 253 13.42 -1.76 18.86
C ILE A 253 12.91 -2.82 19.82
N LYS A 254 12.27 -3.85 19.28
CA LYS A 254 11.73 -4.98 20.03
C LYS A 254 12.57 -6.22 19.77
N ASP A 255 12.88 -6.94 20.85
CA ASP A 255 13.49 -8.27 20.85
C ASP A 255 13.06 -9.03 22.11
N SER A 256 13.24 -10.35 22.09
CA SER A 256 12.99 -11.23 23.22
C SER A 256 13.99 -11.02 24.36
N VAL A 257 15.29 -11.10 24.07
CA VAL A 257 16.36 -11.09 25.08
C VAL A 257 17.58 -10.37 24.54
N LEU A 258 18.15 -9.46 25.33
CA LEU A 258 19.38 -8.77 24.95
C LEU A 258 20.54 -9.19 25.86
N TYR A 259 21.53 -9.83 25.24
CA TYR A 259 22.77 -10.20 25.90
C TYR A 259 23.62 -8.95 26.24
N MET A 260 24.55 -9.14 27.17
CA MET A 260 25.32 -8.05 27.78
C MET A 260 26.21 -7.27 26.79
N LYS A 261 26.82 -7.97 25.83
CA LYS A 261 27.72 -7.38 24.85
C LYS A 261 26.94 -6.52 23.85
N GLU A 262 25.78 -7.01 23.45
CA GLU A 262 24.79 -6.44 22.53
C GLU A 262 24.20 -5.19 23.17
N SER A 263 23.74 -5.28 24.43
CA SER A 263 23.26 -4.15 25.23
C SER A 263 24.29 -3.02 25.34
N THR A 264 25.56 -3.38 25.59
CA THR A 264 26.64 -2.39 25.73
C THR A 264 26.94 -1.71 24.39
N LYS A 265 27.00 -2.48 23.29
CA LYS A 265 27.17 -1.96 21.93
C LYS A 265 26.02 -1.05 21.52
N PHE A 266 24.78 -1.47 21.81
CA PHE A 266 23.56 -0.74 21.52
C PHE A 266 23.60 0.66 22.11
N VAL A 267 23.79 0.78 23.42
CA VAL A 267 23.87 2.09 24.09
C VAL A 267 24.97 2.93 23.49
N LYS A 268 26.16 2.37 23.29
CA LYS A 268 27.31 3.08 22.72
C LYS A 268 27.03 3.63 21.32
N CYS A 269 26.28 2.90 20.51
CA CYS A 269 25.89 3.34 19.18
C CYS A 269 24.90 4.51 19.24
N PHE A 270 23.80 4.36 19.97
CA PHE A 270 22.73 5.36 20.00
C PHE A 270 23.14 6.68 20.66
N LEU A 271 24.11 6.67 21.58
CA LEU A 271 24.71 7.89 22.13
C LEU A 271 25.44 8.75 21.09
N LYS A 272 25.79 8.19 19.92
CA LYS A 272 26.42 8.92 18.81
C LYS A 272 25.43 9.35 17.73
N PHE A 273 24.16 8.97 17.86
CA PHE A 273 23.18 9.17 16.80
C PHE A 273 22.74 10.65 16.76
N PRO A 274 22.97 11.38 15.64
CA PRO A 274 22.98 12.84 15.63
C PRO A 274 21.60 13.46 15.90
N ASN A 275 20.53 12.84 15.39
CA ASN A 275 19.16 13.37 15.47
C ASN A 275 18.28 12.63 16.50
N LEU A 276 18.89 11.80 17.35
CA LEU A 276 18.13 11.01 18.31
C LEU A 276 17.52 11.90 19.39
N LYS A 277 16.20 11.91 19.47
CA LYS A 277 15.44 12.46 20.58
C LYS A 277 15.16 11.39 21.63
N TRP A 278 14.79 10.20 21.19
CA TRP A 278 14.40 9.11 22.08
C TRP A 278 14.67 7.75 21.44
N CYS A 279 15.13 6.80 22.24
CA CYS A 279 15.23 5.41 21.86
C CYS A 279 14.75 4.50 22.99
N HIS A 280 13.96 3.49 22.65
CA HIS A 280 13.61 2.40 23.55
C HIS A 280 13.95 1.06 22.94
N MET A 281 14.77 0.30 23.64
CA MET A 281 14.95 -1.12 23.41
C MET A 281 14.03 -1.87 24.37
N GLU A 282 13.06 -2.60 23.83
CA GLU A 282 12.15 -3.49 24.54
C GLU A 282 12.70 -4.91 24.43
N ALA A 283 13.37 -5.38 25.49
CA ALA A 283 13.96 -6.71 25.56
C ALA A 283 14.28 -7.09 27.01
N GLU A 284 14.24 -8.39 27.35
CA GLU A 284 14.70 -8.84 28.66
C GLU A 284 16.22 -8.65 28.81
N LEU A 285 16.63 -7.94 29.86
CA LEU A 285 18.04 -7.73 30.20
C LEU A 285 18.49 -8.73 31.26
N LEU A 286 19.47 -9.58 30.90
CA LEU A 286 19.99 -10.61 31.81
C LEU A 286 20.70 -10.03 33.04
N THR A 287 21.43 -8.91 32.90
CA THR A 287 22.08 -8.22 34.03
C THR A 287 22.17 -6.71 33.81
N THR A 288 21.58 -5.89 34.68
CA THR A 288 21.64 -4.42 34.57
C THR A 288 22.86 -3.81 35.28
N LEU A 289 23.36 -4.45 36.35
CA LEU A 289 24.46 -3.94 37.17
C LEU A 289 25.78 -3.84 36.39
N GLN A 290 26.13 -4.89 35.64
CA GLN A 290 27.35 -4.90 34.84
C GLN A 290 27.23 -3.97 33.63
N LEU A 291 26.03 -3.88 33.04
CA LEU A 291 25.76 -2.97 31.92
C LEU A 291 26.01 -1.53 32.35
N ARG A 292 25.46 -1.13 33.50
CA ARG A 292 25.71 0.18 34.09
C ARG A 292 27.20 0.47 34.28
N LYS A 293 27.96 -0.43 34.89
CA LYS A 293 29.42 -0.27 35.06
C LYS A 293 30.16 -0.10 33.73
N ASN A 294 29.72 -0.79 32.68
CA ASN A 294 30.30 -0.64 31.35
C ASN A 294 29.99 0.74 30.76
N ILE A 295 28.76 1.24 30.91
CA ILE A 295 28.37 2.55 30.38
C ILE A 295 29.00 3.72 31.15
N GLU A 296 29.20 3.58 32.47
CA GLU A 296 29.97 4.55 33.27
C GLU A 296 31.41 4.71 32.78
N LYS A 297 32.07 3.59 32.41
CA LYS A 297 33.43 3.61 31.83
C LYS A 297 33.51 4.38 30.51
N PHE A 298 32.39 4.60 29.82
CA PHE A 298 32.32 5.40 28.60
C PHE A 298 32.11 6.90 28.86
N GLY A 299 32.04 7.32 30.13
CA GLY A 299 31.90 8.73 30.51
C GLY A 299 30.49 9.11 30.96
N ALA A 300 29.55 8.16 31.02
CA ALA A 300 28.26 8.41 31.64
C ALA A 300 28.40 8.54 33.17
N LYS A 301 27.67 9.48 33.77
CA LYS A 301 27.76 9.79 35.20
C LYS A 301 26.43 9.52 35.89
N ILE A 302 26.49 8.97 37.10
CA ILE A 302 25.31 8.88 37.98
C ILE A 302 25.02 10.26 38.57
N ARG A 303 23.74 10.61 38.64
CA ARG A 303 23.26 11.76 39.42
C ARG A 303 22.91 11.33 40.84
N ALA A 304 23.33 12.12 41.83
CA ALA A 304 23.14 11.80 43.24
C ALA A 304 21.65 11.73 43.65
N ASP A 305 20.80 12.53 43.00
CA ASP A 305 19.35 12.63 43.20
C ASP A 305 18.56 11.50 42.50
N ARG A 306 19.07 10.97 41.39
CA ARG A 306 18.45 9.87 40.63
C ARG A 306 19.49 8.81 40.30
N PRO A 307 19.83 7.94 41.27
CA PRO A 307 20.86 6.93 41.08
C PRO A 307 20.46 5.91 40.00
N ASP A 308 19.18 5.78 39.66
CA ASP A 308 18.69 4.86 38.63
C ASP A 308 18.99 5.33 37.19
N ILE A 309 19.37 6.60 36.99
CA ILE A 309 19.59 7.22 35.67
C ILE A 309 21.03 7.64 35.47
N LEU A 310 21.61 7.25 34.34
CA LEU A 310 22.92 7.71 33.89
C LEU A 310 22.78 8.93 32.98
N HIS A 311 23.69 9.90 33.13
CA HIS A 311 23.76 11.10 32.31
C HIS A 311 25.00 11.05 31.42
N TYR A 312 24.81 11.23 30.12
CA TYR A 312 25.90 11.27 29.15
C TYR A 312 25.90 12.61 28.41
N SER A 313 26.93 13.43 28.65
CA SER A 313 27.06 14.74 27.99
C SER A 313 27.35 14.58 26.50
N ILE A 314 26.64 15.31 25.65
CA ILE A 314 26.90 15.33 24.21
C ILE A 314 28.04 16.33 23.94
N PRO A 315 29.16 15.91 23.32
CA PRO A 315 30.26 16.83 23.00
C PRO A 315 29.78 18.03 22.19
N ASN A 316 30.24 19.23 22.57
CA ASN A 316 29.91 20.50 21.90
C ASN A 316 28.41 20.86 21.89
N SER A 317 27.61 20.30 22.80
CA SER A 317 26.20 20.64 22.98
C SER A 317 25.89 20.90 24.45
N SER A 318 24.89 21.74 24.71
CA SER A 318 24.26 21.85 26.04
C SER A 318 23.39 20.63 26.35
N ASP A 319 23.00 19.87 25.34
CA ASP A 319 22.16 18.68 25.51
C ASP A 319 22.95 17.51 26.12
N PHE A 320 22.21 16.61 26.76
CA PHE A 320 22.73 15.35 27.29
C PHE A 320 21.73 14.21 27.06
N PHE A 321 22.20 12.97 27.16
CA PHE A 321 21.34 11.81 27.18
C PHE A 321 21.11 11.32 28.61
N GLU A 322 19.85 11.07 28.94
CA GLU A 322 19.45 10.24 30.08
C GLU A 322 19.35 8.78 29.63
N ILE A 323 20.00 7.88 30.36
CA ILE A 323 20.00 6.44 30.08
C ILE A 323 19.43 5.72 31.29
N GLN A 324 18.35 4.96 31.07
CA GLN A 324 17.70 4.16 32.08
C GLN A 324 17.72 2.68 31.69
N PHE A 325 18.05 1.81 32.65
CA PHE A 325 18.00 0.36 32.49
C PHE A 325 16.88 -0.20 33.36
N GLN A 326 15.96 -0.92 32.75
CA GLN A 326 14.88 -1.64 33.41
C GLN A 326 15.01 -3.13 33.08
N LYS A 327 14.35 -4.01 33.84
CA LYS A 327 14.39 -5.46 33.59
C LYS A 327 14.03 -5.82 32.15
N TYR A 328 13.08 -5.08 31.57
CA TYR A 328 12.53 -5.32 30.24
C TYR A 328 12.91 -4.26 29.22
N GLY A 329 14.02 -3.53 29.44
CA GLY A 329 14.50 -2.66 28.38
C GLY A 329 15.50 -1.59 28.77
N ILE A 330 15.96 -0.90 27.73
CA ILE A 330 16.86 0.25 27.81
C ILE A 330 16.12 1.47 27.26
N ARG A 331 16.21 2.60 27.94
CA ARG A 331 15.70 3.89 27.46
C ARG A 331 16.85 4.88 27.35
N ILE A 332 16.93 5.57 26.22
CA ILE A 332 17.90 6.64 25.96
C ILE A 332 17.10 7.85 25.50
N GLU A 333 17.15 8.95 26.24
CA GLU A 333 16.39 10.16 25.92
C GLU A 333 17.31 11.37 25.90
N ARG A 334 17.26 12.15 24.82
CA ARG A 334 17.97 13.42 24.74
C ARG A 334 17.19 14.47 25.52
N LYS A 335 17.86 15.14 26.46
CA LYS A 335 17.34 16.28 27.21
C LYS A 335 18.16 17.52 26.86
N SER A 336 17.47 18.64 26.77
CA SER A 336 18.09 19.97 26.76
C SER A 336 18.11 20.52 28.18
N VAL A 337 19.14 21.31 28.49
CA VAL A 337 19.32 21.98 29.79
C VAL A 337 18.29 23.09 29.97
#